data_AF-A0A4W2C5U2-F1
#
_entry.id   AF-A0A4W2C5U2-F1
#
_cell.length_a   1.000
_cell.length_b   1.000
_cell.length_c   1.000
_cell.angle_alpha   90.00
_cell.angle_beta   90.00
_cell.angle_gamma   90.00
#
_symmetry.space_group_name_H-M   'P 1'
#
loop_
_entity.id
_entity.type
_entity.pdbx_description
1 polymer ?
#
loop_
_entity_poly.entity_id
_entity_poly.type
_entity_poly.pdbx_seq_one_letter_code
_entity_poly.pdbx_strand_id
1 'polypeptide(L)'
;MFTYIKHKGQDIPKYFRLEQLQDEFNFVSEEEMKKSKRFQLLQLRNAGQLDVFLLQQMPLYDREIPDLVFQVLGFYLNIAFSVIS
;
A
#
# COMPACT_ATOMS: atom_id res chain seq x y z
N MET A 1 -17.82 -16.11 -1.43
CA MET A 1 -19.12 -16.49 -2.02
C MET A 1 -19.50 -15.39 -3.00
N PHE A 2 -19.08 -15.50 -4.27
CA PHE A 2 -19.43 -14.51 -5.29
C PHE A 2 -20.80 -14.86 -5.88
N THR A 3 -21.81 -14.06 -5.58
CA THR A 3 -23.17 -14.22 -6.07
C THR A 3 -23.25 -13.73 -7.52
N TYR A 4 -23.18 -14.67 -8.47
CA TYR A 4 -23.41 -14.36 -9.88
C TYR A 4 -24.89 -14.03 -10.11
N ILE A 5 -25.16 -12.79 -10.52
CA ILE A 5 -26.49 -12.32 -10.89
C ILE A 5 -26.96 -13.12 -12.12
N LYS A 6 -27.95 -13.99 -11.95
CA LYS A 6 -28.64 -14.65 -13.06
C LYS A 6 -29.66 -13.69 -13.66
N HIS A 7 -29.27 -12.96 -14.70
CA HIS A 7 -30.23 -12.31 -15.58
C HIS A 7 -30.83 -13.34 -16.55
N LYS A 8 -32.15 -13.55 -16.46
CA LYS A 8 -32.90 -14.37 -17.40
C LYS A 8 -32.94 -13.66 -18.76
N GLY A 9 -32.36 -14.28 -19.80
CA GLY A 9 -32.57 -13.90 -21.20
C GLY A 9 -31.44 -13.15 -21.90
N GLN A 10 -30.30 -12.92 -21.26
CA GLN A 10 -29.09 -12.44 -21.94
C GLN A 10 -28.09 -13.58 -22.07
N ASP A 11 -27.56 -13.78 -23.28
CA ASP A 11 -26.51 -14.76 -23.58
C ASP A 11 -25.40 -14.70 -22.53
N ILE A 12 -25.24 -15.79 -21.78
CA ILE A 12 -24.16 -15.92 -20.81
C ILE A 12 -22.85 -15.86 -21.61
N PRO A 13 -21.93 -14.93 -21.30
CA PRO A 13 -20.68 -14.81 -22.04
C PRO A 13 -19.92 -16.16 -22.03
N LYS A 14 -19.48 -16.62 -23.20
CA LYS A 14 -18.72 -17.87 -23.35
C LYS A 14 -17.34 -17.83 -22.68
N TYR A 15 -16.88 -16.65 -22.29
CA TYR A 15 -15.57 -16.39 -21.71
C TYR A 15 -15.66 -15.34 -20.62
N PHE A 16 -14.73 -15.42 -19.67
CA PHE A 16 -14.57 -14.44 -18.61
C PHE A 16 -14.10 -13.11 -19.20
N ARG A 17 -14.75 -12.02 -18.83
CA ARG A 17 -14.48 -10.66 -19.29
C ARG A 17 -13.54 -9.97 -18.32
N LEU A 18 -12.36 -9.54 -18.80
CA LEU A 18 -11.33 -8.93 -17.96
C LEU A 18 -11.65 -7.48 -17.59
N GLU A 19 -12.60 -6.83 -18.27
CA GLU A 19 -12.95 -5.43 -18.03
C GLU A 19 -13.37 -5.18 -16.57
N GLN A 20 -13.99 -6.17 -15.92
CA GLN A 20 -14.40 -6.07 -14.51
C GLN A 20 -13.22 -6.05 -13.53
N LEU A 21 -12.06 -6.56 -13.93
CA LEU A 21 -10.85 -6.57 -13.11
C LEU A 21 -9.94 -5.38 -13.42
N GLN A 22 -10.24 -4.58 -14.45
CA GLN A 22 -9.32 -3.56 -14.95
C GLN A 22 -8.94 -2.55 -13.88
N ASP A 23 -9.88 -2.17 -13.00
CA ASP A 23 -9.63 -1.26 -11.88
C ASP A 23 -8.59 -1.79 -10.89
N GLU A 24 -8.49 -3.11 -10.69
CA GLU A 24 -7.49 -3.73 -9.82
C GLU A 24 -6.07 -3.69 -10.42
N PHE A 25 -5.98 -3.59 -11.75
CA PHE A 25 -4.70 -3.54 -12.49
C PHE A 25 -4.28 -2.13 -12.91
N ASN A 26 -5.18 -1.16 -12.81
CA ASN A 26 -4.88 0.23 -13.13
C ASN A 26 -3.82 0.78 -12.17
N PHE A 27 -2.89 1.56 -12.71
CA PHE A 27 -1.97 2.32 -11.86
C PHE A 27 -2.74 3.40 -11.11
N VAL A 28 -2.42 3.54 -9.82
CA VAL A 28 -2.91 4.64 -9.00
C VAL A 28 -2.14 5.92 -9.32
N SER A 29 -2.76 7.07 -9.05
CA SER A 29 -2.09 8.36 -9.16
C SER A 29 -0.95 8.49 -8.15
N GLU A 30 -0.03 9.44 -8.39
CA GLU A 30 1.05 9.73 -7.44
C GLU A 30 0.52 10.10 -6.05
N GLU A 31 -0.60 10.81 -5.99
CA GLU A 31 -1.17 11.30 -4.73
C GLU A 31 -1.88 10.21 -3.94
N GLU A 32 -2.43 9.21 -4.64
CA GLU A 32 -2.90 7.98 -4.02
C GLU A 32 -1.73 7.12 -3.54
N MET A 33 -0.67 7.01 -4.36
CA MET A 33 0.54 6.28 -4.00
C MET A 33 1.18 6.84 -2.73
N LYS A 34 1.26 8.18 -2.60
CA LYS A 34 1.79 8.85 -1.41
C LYS A 34 1.00 8.56 -0.13
N LYS A 35 -0.29 8.21 -0.23
CA LYS A 35 -1.11 7.83 0.93
C LYS A 35 -0.86 6.40 1.40
N SER A 36 -0.22 5.56 0.58
CA SER A 36 0.07 4.18 0.98
C SER A 36 1.16 4.12 2.04
N LYS A 37 0.81 3.55 3.20
CA LYS A 37 1.75 3.38 4.32
C LYS A 37 2.90 2.45 3.93
N ARG A 38 2.60 1.37 3.21
CA ARG A 38 3.61 0.43 2.72
C ARG A 38 4.58 1.10 1.76
N PHE A 39 4.08 1.94 0.85
CA PHE A 39 4.96 2.68 -0.05
C PHE A 39 5.90 3.63 0.70
N GLN A 40 5.40 4.35 1.71
CA GLN A 40 6.22 5.21 2.56
C GLN A 40 7.30 4.42 3.31
N LEU A 41 6.97 3.25 3.89
CA LEU A 41 7.97 2.39 4.55
C LEU A 41 9.06 1.90 3.59
N LEU A 42 8.68 1.52 2.37
CA LEU A 42 9.63 1.09 1.34
C LEU A 42 10.60 2.23 0.97
N GLN A 43 10.12 3.46 0.87
CA GLN A 43 10.99 4.63 0.66
C GLN A 43 11.98 4.82 1.81
N LEU A 44 11.52 4.74 3.07
CA LEU A 44 12.39 4.86 4.24
C LEU A 44 13.46 3.77 4.31
N ARG A 45 13.09 2.52 3.99
CA ARG A 45 14.03 1.40 3.87
C ARG A 45 15.06 1.66 2.77
N ASN A 46 14.62 2.10 1.59
CA ASN A 46 15.51 2.38 0.46
C ASN A 46 16.44 3.58 0.73
N ALA A 47 15.99 4.54 1.55
CA ALA A 47 16.79 5.67 2.01
C ALA A 47 17.77 5.31 3.16
N GLY A 48 17.75 4.06 3.66
CA GLY A 48 18.57 3.63 4.80
C GLY A 48 18.14 4.24 6.14
N GLN A 49 16.99 4.91 6.20
CA GLN A 49 16.43 5.51 7.42
C GLN A 49 15.70 4.49 8.30
N LEU A 50 15.44 3.31 7.74
CA LEU A 50 14.79 2.22 8.43
C LEU A 50 15.73 1.02 8.40
N ASP A 51 16.26 0.67 9.59
CA ASP A 51 17.23 -0.40 9.70
C ASP A 51 16.61 -1.71 9.18
N VAL A 52 17.36 -2.42 8.33
CA VAL A 52 16.89 -3.61 7.59
C VAL A 52 16.41 -4.69 8.56
N PHE A 53 16.90 -4.68 9.79
CA PHE A 53 16.54 -5.62 10.86
C PHE A 53 15.15 -5.38 11.47
N LEU A 54 14.64 -4.15 11.50
CA LEU A 54 13.34 -3.85 12.13
C LEU A 54 12.15 -4.27 11.26
N LEU A 55 12.32 -4.36 9.94
CA LEU A 55 11.28 -4.76 9.01
C LEU A 55 11.84 -5.65 7.88
N GLN A 56 12.52 -6.75 8.25
CA GLN A 56 12.96 -7.74 7.26
C GLN A 56 11.79 -8.26 6.41
N GLN A 57 10.59 -8.37 7.00
CA GLN A 57 9.35 -8.62 6.28
C GLN A 57 8.51 -7.35 6.25
N MET A 58 8.20 -6.87 5.05
CA MET A 58 7.25 -5.78 4.86
C MET A 58 5.83 -6.29 5.08
N PRO A 59 5.00 -5.60 5.87
CA PRO A 59 3.57 -5.91 5.97
C PRO A 59 2.93 -5.89 4.58
N LEU A 60 1.97 -6.80 4.37
CA LEU A 60 1.35 -6.95 3.06
C LEU A 60 0.32 -5.85 2.81
N TYR A 61 -0.41 -5.47 3.86
CA TYR A 61 -1.51 -4.51 3.80
C TYR A 61 -1.28 -3.28 4.67
N ASP A 62 -1.75 -2.12 4.21
CA ASP A 62 -1.60 -0.85 4.95
C ASP A 62 -2.26 -0.87 6.34
N ARG A 63 -3.33 -1.66 6.53
CA ARG A 63 -4.00 -1.82 7.83
C ARG A 63 -3.12 -2.48 8.90
N GLU A 64 -2.09 -3.21 8.49
CA GLU A 64 -1.14 -3.87 9.38
C GLU A 64 -0.04 -2.92 9.84
N ILE A 65 0.04 -1.72 9.24
CA ILE A 65 1.05 -0.71 9.54
C ILE A 65 0.44 0.32 10.50
N PRO A 66 0.88 0.35 11.77
CA PRO A 66 0.41 1.33 12.74
C PRO A 66 0.85 2.74 12.36
N ASP A 67 -0.04 3.73 12.51
CA ASP A 67 0.31 5.14 12.26
C ASP A 67 1.42 5.65 13.19
N LEU A 68 1.53 5.03 14.37
CA LEU A 68 2.58 5.31 15.36
C LEU A 68 3.99 5.15 14.76
N VAL A 69 4.18 4.26 13.79
CA VAL A 69 5.49 4.04 13.15
C VAL A 69 6.01 5.34 12.52
N PHE A 70 5.15 6.08 11.82
CA PHE A 70 5.53 7.34 11.16
C PHE A 70 5.71 8.49 12.15
N GLN A 71 4.94 8.50 13.25
CA GLN A 71 5.10 9.50 14.30
C GLN A 71 6.43 9.34 15.04
N VAL A 72 6.77 8.10 15.40
CA VAL A 72 7.98 7.78 16.16
C VAL A 72 9.23 7.97 15.29
N LEU A 73 9.23 7.50 14.04
CA LEU A 73 10.33 7.75 13.11
C LEU A 73 10.53 9.24 12.84
N GLY A 74 9.44 9.98 12.59
CA GLY A 74 9.51 11.44 12.42
C GLY A 74 10.07 12.14 13.66
N PHE A 75 9.70 11.70 14.86
CA PHE A 75 10.22 12.25 16.10
C PHE A 75 11.73 12.01 16.26
N TYR A 76 12.21 10.79 16.04
CA TYR A 76 13.65 10.48 16.13
C TYR A 76 14.47 11.22 15.07
N LEU A 77 13.98 11.33 13.83
CA LEU A 77 14.65 12.11 12.79
C LEU A 77 14.74 13.59 13.16
N ASN A 78 13.67 14.19 13.70
CA ASN A 78 13.69 15.58 14.14
C ASN A 78 14.66 15.81 15.31
N ILE A 79 14.72 14.90 16.29
CA ILE A 79 15.71 14.97 17.37
C ILE A 79 17.13 14.85 16.81
N ALA A 80 17.39 13.86 15.95
CA ALA A 80 18.71 13.67 15.36
C ALA A 80 19.16 14.93 14.60
N PHE A 81 18.26 15.55 13.84
CA PHE A 81 18.55 16.81 13.14
C PHE A 81 18.83 17.96 14.13
N SER A 82 18.03 18.08 15.19
CA SER A 82 18.20 19.11 16.23
C SER A 82 19.47 18.94 17.07
N VAL A 83 20.02 17.73 17.19
CA VAL A 83 21.26 17.46 17.94
C VAL A 83 22.51 17.69 17.08
N ILE A 84 22.36 17.60 15.75
CA ILE A 84 23.46 17.77 14.79
C ILE A 84 23.55 19.22 14.25
N SER A 85 22.52 20.05 14.49
CA SER A 85 22.48 21.49 14.13
C SER A 85 23.02 22.38 15.23
#